data_AF-A0A454TF50-F1
#
_entry.id   AF-A0A454TF50-F1
#
_cell.length_a   1.000
_cell.length_b   1.000
_cell.length_c   1.000
_cell.angle_alpha   90.00
_cell.angle_beta   90.00
_cell.angle_gamma   90.00
#
_symmetry.space_group_name_H-M   'P 1'
#
loop_
_entity.id
_entity.type
_entity.pdbx_description
1 polymer ?
#
loop_
_entity_poly.entity_id
_entity_poly.type
_entity_poly.pdbx_seq_one_letter_code
_entity_poly.pdbx_strand_id
1 'polypeptide(L)'
;AVGDTLRLSDLEQGVDQINRLRRNQAEVQILPGQAPGGSVIALANQPGDRFRFSAGTDNYGSRATGTTRLRAGIDADNALGLQEAVSLSYIGTRDTNAAIVSAAMPFGYNTFSYTGSLSEYNSLIGDTALLYGRTFAHAFGWNRVIERDPGGRTAFDVTLTHRRSEREVNNLLFEPQSLSVLRVAVNGLRKFAVGNQGG
;
A
#
# COMPACT_ATOMS: atom_id res chain seq x y z
N ALA A 1 18.10 1.95 -18.89
CA ALA A 1 18.11 0.57 -19.42
C ALA A 1 19.54 0.18 -19.79
N VAL A 2 19.78 -1.07 -20.20
CA VAL A 2 21.11 -1.47 -20.70
C VAL A 2 21.45 -0.65 -21.93
N GLY A 3 22.63 -0.01 -21.92
CA GLY A 3 23.08 0.88 -22.98
C GLY A 3 22.72 2.36 -22.79
N ASP A 4 21.87 2.70 -21.81
CA ASP A 4 21.59 4.10 -21.48
C ASP A 4 22.70 4.70 -20.61
N THR A 5 22.78 6.04 -20.60
CA THR A 5 23.63 6.77 -19.66
C THR A 5 23.28 6.42 -18.22
N LEU A 6 24.29 6.06 -17.43
CA LEU A 6 24.11 5.73 -16.03
C LEU A 6 23.71 6.97 -15.22
N ARG A 7 22.54 6.90 -14.57
CA ARG A 7 22.06 7.93 -13.64
C ARG A 7 21.85 7.31 -12.26
N LEU A 8 22.44 7.93 -11.24
CA LEU A 8 22.33 7.44 -9.86
C LEU A 8 20.88 7.43 -9.37
N SER A 9 20.08 8.43 -9.72
CA SER A 9 18.68 8.51 -9.33
C SER A 9 17.83 7.38 -9.90
N ASP A 10 18.16 6.88 -11.09
CA ASP A 10 17.47 5.72 -11.70
C ASP A 10 17.81 4.44 -10.93
N LEU A 11 19.07 4.27 -10.50
CA LEU A 11 19.50 3.13 -9.67
C LEU A 11 18.83 3.15 -8.30
N GLU A 12 18.87 4.28 -7.61
CA GLU A 12 18.22 4.45 -6.31
C GLU A 12 16.71 4.18 -6.41
N GLN A 13 16.07 4.69 -7.45
CA GLN A 13 14.65 4.43 -7.68
C GLN A 13 14.37 2.93 -7.89
N GLY A 14 15.23 2.22 -8.62
CA GLY A 14 15.12 0.77 -8.80
C GLY A 14 15.29 0.00 -7.49
N VAL A 15 16.35 0.30 -6.74
CA VAL A 15 16.64 -0.33 -5.44
C VAL A 15 15.53 -0.07 -4.43
N ASP A 16 15.04 1.18 -4.34
CA ASP A 16 13.93 1.53 -3.46
C ASP A 16 12.67 0.73 -3.79
N GLN A 17 12.35 0.53 -5.07
CA GLN A 17 11.18 -0.25 -5.46
C GLN A 17 11.34 -1.73 -5.13
N ILE A 18 12.55 -2.29 -5.26
CA ILE A 18 12.84 -3.66 -4.84
C ILE A 18 12.71 -3.79 -3.32
N ASN A 19 13.33 -2.87 -2.56
CA ASN A 19 13.33 -2.87 -1.09
C ASN A 19 12.01 -2.44 -0.47
N ARG A 20 11.05 -1.98 -1.27
CA ARG A 20 9.67 -1.76 -0.83
C ARG A 20 9.02 -3.06 -0.35
N LEU A 21 9.39 -4.19 -0.95
CA LEU A 21 8.95 -5.50 -0.47
C LEU A 21 9.78 -5.89 0.73
N ARG A 22 9.12 -6.19 1.86
CA ARG A 22 9.80 -6.52 3.13
C ARG A 22 10.73 -7.74 3.02
N ARG A 23 10.50 -8.60 2.03
CA ARG A 23 11.36 -9.77 1.77
C ARG A 23 12.73 -9.42 1.19
N ASN A 24 12.92 -8.21 0.64
CA ASN A 24 14.13 -7.88 -0.09
C ASN A 24 15.10 -7.03 0.78
N GLN A 25 16.39 -7.27 0.56
CA GLN A 25 17.48 -6.41 1.02
C GLN A 25 18.46 -6.29 -0.14
N ALA A 26 18.05 -5.53 -1.14
CA ALA A 26 18.79 -5.32 -2.36
C ALA A 26 19.86 -4.23 -2.18
N GLU A 27 21.06 -4.53 -2.63
CA GLU A 27 22.21 -3.65 -2.69
C GLU A 27 22.70 -3.55 -4.12
N VAL A 28 23.11 -2.35 -4.53
CA VAL A 28 23.66 -2.10 -5.86
C VAL A 28 25.10 -1.64 -5.76
N GLN A 29 25.95 -2.23 -6.60
CA GLN A 29 27.33 -1.84 -6.80
C GLN A 29 27.55 -1.47 -8.27
N ILE A 30 28.26 -0.36 -8.49
CA ILE A 30 28.66 0.08 -9.82
C ILE A 30 30.08 -0.41 -10.05
N LEU A 31 30.25 -1.33 -10.98
CA LEU A 31 31.54 -1.93 -11.36
C LEU A 31 32.01 -1.36 -12.71
N PRO A 32 33.33 -1.31 -12.96
CA PRO A 32 33.85 -0.91 -14.27
C PRO A 32 33.38 -1.86 -15.37
N GLY A 33 32.99 -1.31 -16.51
CA GLY A 33 32.60 -2.07 -17.70
C GLY A 33 33.79 -2.53 -18.54
N GLN A 34 33.53 -3.42 -19.50
CA GLN A 34 34.55 -3.96 -20.41
C GLN A 34 34.96 -2.97 -21.52
N ALA A 35 34.07 -2.03 -21.87
CA ALA A 35 34.33 -0.98 -22.85
C ALA A 35 34.60 0.37 -22.16
N PRO A 36 35.44 1.25 -22.75
CA PRO A 36 35.63 2.60 -22.25
C PRO A 36 34.30 3.34 -22.07
N GLY A 37 34.11 3.96 -20.89
CA GLY A 37 32.85 4.63 -20.52
C GLY A 37 31.70 3.68 -20.13
N GLY A 38 31.91 2.37 -20.16
CA GLY A 38 30.96 1.37 -19.72
C GLY A 38 30.97 1.16 -18.21
N SER A 39 29.83 0.75 -17.66
CA SER A 39 29.70 0.31 -16.26
C SER A 39 28.80 -0.92 -16.19
N VAL A 40 29.06 -1.79 -15.23
CA VAL A 40 28.23 -2.96 -14.91
C VAL A 40 27.54 -2.71 -13.58
N ILE A 41 26.22 -2.90 -13.55
CA ILE A 41 25.41 -2.73 -12.34
C ILE A 41 25.20 -4.10 -11.72
N ALA A 42 25.91 -4.36 -10.62
CA ALA A 42 25.76 -5.59 -9.86
C ALA A 42 24.68 -5.39 -8.79
N LEU A 43 23.58 -6.12 -8.91
CA LEU A 43 22.49 -6.16 -7.94
C LEU A 43 22.64 -7.43 -7.10
N ALA A 44 22.87 -7.26 -5.80
CA ALA A 44 22.83 -8.35 -4.82
C ALA A 44 21.51 -8.27 -4.04
N ASN A 45 20.77 -9.37 -3.95
CA ASN A 45 19.58 -9.45 -3.12
C ASN A 45 19.43 -10.89 -2.63
N GLN A 46 19.31 -11.07 -1.31
CA GLN A 46 19.00 -12.35 -0.69
C GLN A 46 17.57 -12.28 -0.17
N PRO A 47 16.57 -12.63 -1.01
CA PRO A 47 15.22 -12.39 -0.61
C PRO A 47 14.74 -13.44 0.40
N GLY A 48 14.05 -12.98 1.44
CA GLY A 48 13.33 -13.83 2.38
C GLY A 48 12.01 -14.38 1.83
N ASP A 49 11.19 -14.86 2.76
CA ASP A 49 9.93 -15.54 2.47
C ASP A 49 8.97 -14.67 1.66
N ARG A 50 8.37 -15.29 0.64
CA ARG A 50 7.37 -14.65 -0.24
C ARG A 50 6.03 -14.51 0.44
N PHE A 51 5.67 -15.46 1.29
CA PHE A 51 4.38 -15.50 1.96
C PHE A 51 4.55 -15.25 3.45
N ARG A 52 3.70 -14.39 4.01
CA ARG A 52 3.62 -14.17 5.46
C ARG A 52 2.18 -14.30 5.90
N PHE A 53 2.00 -14.92 7.05
CA PHE A 53 0.70 -15.11 7.67
C PHE A 53 0.72 -14.43 9.03
N SER A 54 -0.38 -13.78 9.39
CA SER A 54 -0.56 -13.15 10.68
C SER A 54 -1.93 -13.46 11.24
N ALA A 55 -2.00 -13.65 12.54
CA ALA A 55 -3.24 -13.78 13.28
C ALA A 55 -3.04 -13.15 14.66
N GLY A 56 -4.08 -12.54 15.21
CA GLY A 56 -3.99 -11.92 16.51
C GLY A 56 -5.32 -11.38 17.00
N THR A 57 -5.33 -10.98 18.27
CA THR A 57 -6.48 -10.34 18.89
C THR A 57 -6.05 -9.02 19.54
N ASP A 58 -6.97 -8.07 19.67
CA ASP A 58 -6.78 -6.84 20.47
C ASP A 58 -8.13 -6.39 21.07
N ASN A 59 -8.11 -5.34 21.90
CA ASN A 59 -9.29 -4.77 22.55
C ASN A 59 -9.65 -3.36 22.05
N TYR A 60 -9.27 -3.01 20.81
CA TYR A 60 -9.52 -1.69 20.21
C TYR A 60 -10.91 -1.59 19.53
N GLY A 61 -11.79 -2.57 19.74
CA GLY A 61 -13.19 -2.50 19.32
C GLY A 61 -14.01 -1.55 20.20
N SER A 62 -15.28 -1.36 19.85
CA SER A 62 -16.18 -0.48 20.60
C SER A 62 -17.02 -1.27 21.60
N ARG A 63 -17.51 -0.62 22.67
CA ARG A 63 -18.47 -1.27 23.57
C ARG A 63 -19.77 -1.69 22.86
N ALA A 64 -20.21 -0.88 21.90
CA ALA A 64 -21.45 -1.10 21.17
C ALA A 64 -21.38 -2.27 20.18
N THR A 65 -20.20 -2.54 19.61
CA THR A 65 -20.03 -3.52 18.52
C THR A 65 -19.08 -4.68 18.86
N GLY A 66 -18.64 -4.77 20.12
CA GLY A 66 -17.66 -5.73 20.62
C GLY A 66 -16.26 -5.12 20.75
N THR A 67 -15.69 -5.22 21.96
CA THR A 67 -14.38 -4.67 22.30
C THR A 67 -13.22 -5.50 21.77
N THR A 68 -13.35 -6.82 21.83
CA THR A 68 -12.32 -7.75 21.34
C THR A 68 -12.42 -7.89 19.82
N ARG A 69 -11.31 -7.62 19.12
CA ARG A 69 -11.20 -7.75 17.67
C ARG A 69 -10.24 -8.88 17.30
N LEU A 70 -10.70 -9.80 16.47
CA LEU A 70 -9.85 -10.77 15.77
C LEU A 70 -9.25 -10.10 14.53
N ARG A 71 -7.99 -10.40 14.27
CA ARG A 71 -7.26 -9.99 13.06
C ARG A 71 -6.60 -11.19 12.43
N ALA A 72 -6.69 -11.31 11.11
CA ALA A 72 -5.96 -12.30 10.34
C ALA A 72 -5.47 -11.64 9.04
N GLY A 73 -4.32 -12.08 8.54
CA GLY A 73 -3.74 -11.51 7.33
C GLY A 73 -2.80 -12.45 6.61
N ILE A 74 -2.72 -12.28 5.30
CA ILE A 74 -1.82 -12.96 4.39
C ILE A 74 -1.17 -11.90 3.52
N ASP A 75 0.15 -11.87 3.48
CA ASP A 75 0.93 -11.08 2.53
C ASP A 75 1.64 -12.01 1.55
N ALA A 76 1.69 -11.59 0.28
CA ALA A 76 2.42 -12.24 -0.79
C ALA A 76 3.27 -11.19 -1.52
N ASP A 77 4.59 -11.30 -1.39
CA ASP A 77 5.55 -10.40 -2.01
C ASP A 77 6.24 -11.09 -3.21
N ASN A 78 6.12 -10.49 -4.39
CA ASN A 78 6.71 -10.96 -5.65
C ASN A 78 6.36 -12.43 -5.95
N ALA A 79 5.09 -12.78 -5.82
CA ALA A 79 4.54 -14.10 -6.13
C ALA A 79 4.47 -14.37 -7.65
N LEU A 80 4.18 -13.33 -8.43
CA LEU A 80 4.07 -13.34 -9.90
C LEU A 80 5.37 -12.91 -10.60
N GLY A 81 6.36 -12.42 -9.85
CA GLY A 81 7.65 -11.98 -10.40
C GLY A 81 7.66 -10.54 -10.92
N LEU A 82 6.63 -9.74 -10.61
CA LEU A 82 6.46 -8.35 -11.06
C LEU A 82 6.86 -7.32 -9.98
N GLN A 83 7.58 -7.76 -8.94
CA GLN A 83 7.88 -6.97 -7.74
C GLN A 83 6.63 -6.43 -7.05
N GLU A 84 5.51 -7.14 -7.18
CA GLU A 84 4.24 -6.76 -6.59
C GLU A 84 4.17 -7.12 -5.10
N ALA A 85 3.45 -6.30 -4.33
CA ALA A 85 3.03 -6.61 -2.97
C ALA A 85 1.52 -6.85 -2.99
N VAL A 86 1.06 -8.01 -2.54
CA VAL A 86 -0.36 -8.34 -2.41
C VAL A 86 -0.65 -8.68 -0.96
N SER A 87 -1.76 -8.19 -0.43
CA SER A 87 -2.22 -8.54 0.91
C SER A 87 -3.72 -8.79 0.95
N LEU A 88 -4.11 -9.72 1.81
CA LEU A 88 -5.48 -9.98 2.23
C LEU A 88 -5.52 -9.88 3.74
N SER A 89 -6.45 -9.10 4.28
CA SER A 89 -6.63 -8.96 5.72
C SER A 89 -8.10 -9.03 6.10
N TYR A 90 -8.35 -9.62 7.25
CA TYR A 90 -9.63 -9.65 7.93
C TYR A 90 -9.47 -9.02 9.31
N ILE A 91 -10.42 -8.18 9.68
CA ILE A 91 -10.58 -7.64 11.02
C ILE A 91 -12.04 -7.71 11.41
N GLY A 92 -12.33 -8.27 12.58
CA GLY A 92 -13.72 -8.42 13.00
C GLY A 92 -13.91 -8.49 14.50
N THR A 93 -15.10 -8.14 14.93
CA THR A 93 -15.66 -8.30 16.27
C THR A 93 -16.91 -9.15 16.16
N ARG A 94 -17.68 -9.23 17.25
CA ARG A 94 -19.02 -9.83 17.24
C ARG A 94 -19.98 -9.14 16.25
N ASP A 95 -19.93 -7.80 16.16
CA ASP A 95 -20.92 -7.02 15.41
C ASP A 95 -20.33 -6.17 14.27
N THR A 96 -19.02 -6.17 14.05
CA THR A 96 -18.38 -5.44 12.94
C THR A 96 -17.36 -6.32 12.27
N ASN A 97 -17.37 -6.41 10.94
CA ASN A 97 -16.42 -7.21 10.18
C ASN A 97 -15.92 -6.43 8.97
N ALA A 98 -14.65 -6.63 8.60
CA ALA A 98 -14.10 -6.11 7.37
C ALA A 98 -13.09 -7.07 6.77
N ALA A 99 -13.15 -7.21 5.45
CA ALA A 99 -12.15 -7.90 4.64
C ALA A 99 -11.58 -6.91 3.61
N ILE A 100 -10.26 -6.84 3.53
CA ILE A 100 -9.53 -5.90 2.67
C ILE A 100 -8.51 -6.67 1.84
N VAL A 101 -8.57 -6.50 0.53
CA VAL A 101 -7.53 -6.93 -0.40
C VAL A 101 -6.78 -5.70 -0.90
N SER A 102 -5.46 -5.77 -0.97
CA SER A 102 -4.63 -4.73 -1.56
C SER A 102 -3.57 -5.32 -2.46
N ALA A 103 -3.24 -4.61 -3.54
CA ALA A 103 -2.17 -4.95 -4.46
C ALA A 103 -1.41 -3.69 -4.87
N ALA A 104 -0.09 -3.76 -4.97
CA ALA A 104 0.75 -2.67 -5.45
C ALA A 104 1.88 -3.19 -6.33
N MET A 105 2.01 -2.64 -7.55
CA MET A 105 3.01 -3.06 -8.53
C MET A 105 3.84 -1.85 -8.98
N PRO A 106 5.18 -1.91 -8.86
CA PRO A 106 6.05 -0.85 -9.34
C PRO A 106 6.41 -1.05 -10.82
N PHE A 107 6.61 0.05 -11.55
CA PHE A 107 7.16 0.03 -12.91
C PHE A 107 8.00 1.28 -13.15
N GLY A 108 9.31 1.13 -12.97
CA GLY A 108 10.28 2.24 -12.99
C GLY A 108 9.93 3.31 -11.96
N TYR A 109 9.61 4.51 -12.45
CA TYR A 109 9.21 5.67 -11.64
C TYR A 109 7.72 5.65 -11.24
N ASN A 110 6.94 4.68 -11.70
CA ASN A 110 5.52 4.57 -11.41
C ASN A 110 5.24 3.47 -10.38
N THR A 111 4.15 3.62 -9.64
CA THR A 111 3.56 2.56 -8.83
C THR A 111 2.07 2.60 -9.01
N PHE A 112 1.49 1.46 -9.36
CA PHE A 112 0.05 1.28 -9.49
C PHE A 112 -0.44 0.49 -8.29
N SER A 113 -1.57 0.90 -7.71
CA SER A 113 -2.16 0.22 -6.56
C SER A 113 -3.65 0.02 -6.72
N TYR A 114 -4.15 -1.02 -6.07
CA TYR A 114 -5.57 -1.30 -5.94
C TYR A 114 -5.87 -1.74 -4.50
N THR A 115 -6.95 -1.23 -3.94
CA THR A 115 -7.51 -1.69 -2.66
C THR A 115 -9.00 -1.94 -2.83
N GLY A 116 -9.43 -3.16 -2.54
CA GLY A 116 -10.83 -3.54 -2.41
C GLY A 116 -11.17 -3.80 -0.96
N SER A 117 -12.33 -3.35 -0.50
CA SER A 117 -12.79 -3.64 0.86
C SER A 117 -14.28 -3.92 0.90
N LEU A 118 -14.64 -4.88 1.75
CA LEU A 118 -15.99 -5.16 2.18
C LEU A 118 -16.02 -4.97 3.70
N SER A 119 -16.97 -4.19 4.19
CA SER A 119 -17.20 -4.03 5.61
C SER A 119 -18.68 -4.13 5.92
N GLU A 120 -18.99 -4.67 7.08
CA GLU A 120 -20.35 -4.78 7.59
C GLU A 120 -20.38 -4.48 9.09
N TYR A 121 -21.53 -4.02 9.55
CA TYR A 121 -21.78 -3.80 10.96
C TYR A 121 -23.25 -4.04 11.32
N ASN A 122 -23.44 -4.44 12.56
CA ASN A 122 -24.72 -4.47 13.27
C ASN A 122 -24.69 -3.44 14.39
N SER A 123 -25.76 -2.67 14.53
CA SER A 123 -25.91 -1.70 15.60
C SER A 123 -27.37 -1.58 16.02
N LEU A 124 -27.63 -1.48 17.33
CA LEU A 124 -28.96 -1.24 17.86
C LEU A 124 -29.27 0.26 17.86
N ILE A 125 -30.43 0.63 17.31
CA ILE A 125 -31.03 1.96 17.43
C ILE A 125 -32.05 1.89 18.58
N GLY A 126 -31.68 2.44 19.74
CA GLY A 126 -32.44 2.22 20.98
C GLY A 126 -32.38 0.74 21.38
N ASP A 127 -33.50 0.21 21.87
CA ASP A 127 -33.60 -1.19 22.32
C ASP A 127 -34.38 -2.11 21.35
N THR A 128 -34.88 -1.56 20.24
CA THR A 128 -35.93 -2.22 19.45
C THR A 128 -35.62 -2.39 17.96
N ALA A 129 -34.69 -1.63 17.40
CA ALA A 129 -34.41 -1.65 15.97
C ALA A 129 -32.95 -2.04 15.70
N LEU A 130 -32.75 -3.07 14.88
CA LEU A 130 -31.43 -3.49 14.43
C LEU A 130 -31.12 -2.81 13.09
N LEU A 131 -30.07 -2.00 13.08
CA LEU A 131 -29.46 -1.44 11.89
C LEU A 131 -28.33 -2.36 11.43
N TYR A 132 -28.48 -2.93 10.24
CA TYR A 132 -27.39 -3.56 9.52
C TYR A 132 -26.90 -2.61 8.42
N GLY A 133 -25.59 -2.51 8.27
CA GLY A 133 -24.99 -1.73 7.21
C GLY A 133 -23.85 -2.49 6.56
N ARG A 134 -23.78 -2.44 5.23
CA ARG A 134 -22.73 -3.05 4.43
C ARG A 134 -22.14 -2.02 3.48
N THR A 135 -20.82 -1.99 3.36
CA THR A 135 -20.11 -1.07 2.48
C THR A 135 -19.08 -1.81 1.66
N PHE A 136 -19.15 -1.63 0.35
CA PHE A 136 -18.12 -2.03 -0.61
C PHE A 136 -17.35 -0.79 -1.04
N ALA A 137 -16.03 -0.87 -1.08
CA ALA A 137 -15.20 0.21 -1.61
C ALA A 137 -14.06 -0.33 -2.46
N HIS A 138 -13.78 0.39 -3.54
CA HIS A 138 -12.67 0.17 -4.45
C HIS A 138 -11.84 1.45 -4.52
N ALA A 139 -10.53 1.33 -4.47
CA ALA A 139 -9.60 2.43 -4.68
C ALA A 139 -8.53 2.00 -5.68
N PHE A 140 -8.34 2.80 -6.73
CA PHE A 140 -7.26 2.66 -7.70
C PHE A 140 -6.30 3.83 -7.52
N GLY A 141 -5.01 3.52 -7.40
CA GLY A 141 -3.97 4.51 -7.18
C GLY A 141 -2.89 4.47 -8.26
N TRP A 142 -2.36 5.65 -8.58
CA TRP A 142 -1.16 5.82 -9.38
C TRP A 142 -0.25 6.85 -8.70
N ASN A 143 0.95 6.43 -8.33
CA ASN A 143 2.03 7.29 -7.85
C ASN A 143 3.12 7.37 -8.93
N ARG A 144 3.62 8.57 -9.21
CA ARG A 144 4.77 8.80 -10.09
C ARG A 144 5.80 9.69 -9.41
N VAL A 145 7.03 9.21 -9.30
CA VAL A 145 8.17 10.05 -8.92
C VAL A 145 8.50 10.98 -10.08
N ILE A 146 8.45 12.28 -9.83
CA ILE A 146 8.72 13.31 -10.84
C ILE A 146 10.16 13.80 -10.70
N GLU A 147 10.64 13.96 -9.47
CA GLU A 147 11.97 14.46 -9.18
C GLU A 147 12.62 13.59 -8.10
N ARG A 148 13.90 13.28 -8.29
CA ARG A 148 14.72 12.56 -7.32
C ARG A 148 16.18 13.00 -7.40
N ASP A 149 16.71 13.41 -6.27
CA ASP A 149 18.08 13.87 -6.07
C ASP A 149 18.54 13.55 -4.63
N PRO A 150 19.83 13.73 -4.28
CA PRO A 150 20.33 13.45 -2.93
C PRO A 150 19.64 14.26 -1.82
N GLY A 151 19.11 15.44 -2.15
CA GLY A 151 18.39 16.33 -1.26
C GLY A 151 16.90 15.99 -1.12
N GLY A 152 16.33 15.09 -1.94
CA GLY A 152 14.96 14.65 -1.75
C GLY A 152 14.28 13.93 -2.91
N ARG A 153 12.98 13.71 -2.72
CA ARG A 153 12.10 13.05 -3.67
C ARG A 153 10.77 13.78 -3.72
N THR A 154 10.26 14.06 -4.91
CA THR A 154 8.91 14.60 -5.16
C THR A 154 8.13 13.65 -6.05
N ALA A 155 6.89 13.37 -5.69
CA ALA A 155 5.99 12.50 -6.43
C ALA A 155 4.60 13.12 -6.57
N PHE A 156 3.91 12.66 -7.61
CA PHE A 156 2.53 12.99 -7.93
C PHE A 156 1.66 11.75 -7.76
N ASP A 157 0.48 11.96 -7.21
CA ASP A 157 -0.44 10.90 -6.81
C ASP A 157 -1.83 11.18 -7.33
N VAL A 158 -2.43 10.16 -7.92
CA VAL A 158 -3.83 10.13 -8.31
C VAL A 158 -4.48 8.94 -7.65
N THR A 159 -5.65 9.15 -7.04
CA THR A 159 -6.45 8.06 -6.48
C THR A 159 -7.91 8.24 -6.87
N LEU A 160 -8.50 7.23 -7.48
CA LEU A 160 -9.93 7.14 -7.73
C LEU A 160 -10.54 6.15 -6.74
N THR A 161 -11.49 6.60 -5.93
CA THR A 161 -12.23 5.77 -4.99
C THR A 161 -13.70 5.73 -5.38
N HIS A 162 -14.27 4.53 -5.42
CA HIS A 162 -15.72 4.33 -5.52
C HIS A 162 -16.20 3.53 -4.31
N ARG A 163 -17.23 4.01 -3.64
CA ARG A 163 -17.81 3.41 -2.44
C ARG A 163 -19.31 3.30 -2.58
N ARG A 164 -19.88 2.14 -2.25
CA ARG A 164 -21.32 1.89 -2.18
C ARG A 164 -21.67 1.37 -0.79
N SER A 165 -22.64 2.01 -0.14
CA SER A 165 -23.11 1.68 1.21
C SER A 165 -24.60 1.36 1.16
N GLU A 166 -24.95 0.19 1.67
CA GLU A 166 -26.31 -0.32 1.82
C GLU A 166 -26.63 -0.40 3.31
N ARG A 167 -27.87 -0.09 3.67
CA ARG A 167 -28.33 -0.11 5.06
C ARG A 167 -29.75 -0.62 5.11
N GLU A 168 -30.06 -1.35 6.16
CA GLU A 168 -31.40 -1.82 6.44
C GLU A 168 -31.71 -1.71 7.92
N VAL A 169 -32.96 -1.44 8.24
CA VAL A 169 -33.47 -1.45 9.62
C VAL A 169 -34.60 -2.44 9.69
N ASN A 170 -34.47 -3.47 10.53
CA ASN A 170 -35.49 -4.52 10.67
C ASN A 170 -35.94 -5.09 9.30
N ASN A 171 -34.97 -5.37 8.41
CA ASN A 171 -35.17 -5.86 7.04
C ASN A 171 -35.86 -4.87 6.07
N LEU A 172 -35.97 -3.59 6.43
CA LEU A 172 -36.39 -2.52 5.52
C LEU A 172 -35.15 -1.86 4.93
N LEU A 173 -34.92 -2.09 3.63
CA LEU A 173 -33.77 -1.56 2.91
C LEU A 173 -33.94 -0.06 2.64
N PHE A 174 -32.89 0.71 2.95
CA PHE A 174 -32.78 2.11 2.55
C PHE A 174 -32.15 2.25 1.17
N GLU A 175 -32.35 3.41 0.54
CA GLU A 175 -31.72 3.72 -0.75
C GLU A 175 -30.18 3.63 -0.63
N PRO A 176 -29.52 2.82 -1.48
CA PRO A 176 -28.07 2.69 -1.45
C PRO A 176 -27.38 4.02 -1.73
N GLN A 177 -26.36 4.34 -0.94
CA GLN A 177 -25.53 5.52 -1.14
C GLN A 177 -24.29 5.15 -1.94
N SER A 178 -24.06 5.82 -3.06
CA SER A 178 -22.82 5.68 -3.84
C SER A 178 -22.03 6.99 -3.84
N LEU A 179 -20.70 6.88 -3.76
CA LEU A 179 -19.80 8.02 -3.74
C LEU A 179 -18.55 7.68 -4.56
N SER A 180 -18.23 8.56 -5.51
CA SER A 180 -16.98 8.50 -6.26
C SER A 180 -16.14 9.73 -5.95
N VAL A 181 -14.86 9.53 -5.64
CA VAL A 181 -13.91 10.60 -5.28
C VAL A 181 -12.65 10.44 -6.10
N LEU A 182 -12.27 11.50 -6.81
CA LEU A 182 -10.95 11.62 -7.42
C LEU A 182 -10.08 12.51 -6.52
N ARG A 183 -8.92 12.01 -6.12
CA ARG A 183 -7.90 12.75 -5.40
C ARG A 183 -6.68 12.91 -6.28
N VAL A 184 -6.13 14.13 -6.31
CA VAL A 184 -4.86 14.45 -6.93
C VAL A 184 -3.99 15.14 -5.88
N ALA A 185 -2.73 14.72 -5.75
CA ALA A 185 -1.81 15.27 -4.76
C ALA A 185 -0.37 15.28 -5.27
N VAL A 186 0.44 16.16 -4.68
CA VAL A 186 1.90 16.15 -4.82
C VAL A 186 2.47 15.97 -3.41
N ASN A 187 3.36 15.00 -3.22
CA ASN A 187 4.12 14.84 -1.98
C ASN A 187 5.61 14.96 -2.25
N GLY A 188 6.33 15.48 -1.26
CA GLY A 188 7.77 15.62 -1.32
C GLY A 188 8.41 15.36 0.03
N LEU A 189 9.60 14.78 0.00
CA LEU A 189 10.49 14.68 1.14
C LEU A 189 11.76 15.44 0.79
N ARG A 190 12.15 16.40 1.63
CA ARG A 190 13.41 17.14 1.50
C ARG A 190 14.27 16.91 2.74
N LYS A 191 15.54 16.60 2.52
CA LYS A 191 16.57 16.49 3.55
C LYS A 191 17.29 17.83 3.64
N PHE A 192 17.28 18.43 4.82
CA PHE A 192 18.07 19.62 5.10
C PHE A 192 19.31 19.18 5.87
N ALA A 193 20.49 19.42 5.30
CA ALA A 193 21.72 19.30 6.06
C ALA A 193 21.82 20.54 6.97
N VAL A 194 21.68 20.35 8.28
CA VAL A 194 22.16 21.37 9.23
C VAL A 194 23.68 21.23 9.25
N GLY A 195 24.36 22.29 8.81
CA GLY A 195 25.77 22.26 8.40
C GLY A 195 26.76 21.78 9.47
N ASN A 196 27.91 21.34 8.96
CA ASN A 196 29.23 21.23 9.59
C ASN A 196 29.28 21.55 11.10
N GLN A 197 29.51 20.51 11.91
CA GLN A 197 30.44 20.72 13.02
C GLN A 197 31.83 20.88 12.40
N GLY A 198 32.24 22.13 12.21
CA GLY A 198 33.63 22.47 12.01
C GLY A 198 34.42 22.17 13.28
N GLY A 199 35.64 21.67 13.09
CA GLY A 199 36.61 21.31 14.11
C GLY A 199 37.66 20.41 13.52
#